data_AF-C3PIH2-F1
#
_entry.id   AF-C3PIH2-F1
#
_cell.length_a   1.000
_cell.length_b   1.000
_cell.length_c   1.000
_cell.angle_alpha   90.00
_cell.angle_beta   90.00
_cell.angle_gamma   90.00
#
_symmetry.space_group_name_H-M   'P 1'
#
loop_
_entity.id
_entity.type
_entity.pdbx_description
1 polymer ?
#
loop_
_entity_poly.entity_id
_entity_poly.type
_entity_poly.pdbx_seq_one_letter_code
_entity_poly.pdbx_strand_id
1 'polypeptide(L)'
;MGDIETYIHLRNSGIALVEHIPGTPDELRALGADASDAAELSHLHQVYFGPTRFTGKQRKARTAALQQRHSLGTLTLIETYTSKVKKTLDAWNLRAKLAATPAHRIRQVATARLKELKRKRTAK
;
A
#
# COMPACT_ATOMS: atom_id res chain seq x y z
N MET A 1 22.35 10.36 -14.86
CA MET A 1 21.50 9.24 -14.44
C MET A 1 20.84 8.73 -15.70
N GLY A 2 21.10 7.47 -16.07
CA GLY A 2 20.52 6.87 -17.28
C GLY A 2 19.04 6.54 -17.10
N ASP A 3 18.28 6.37 -18.18
CA ASP A 3 16.84 6.12 -18.14
C ASP A 3 16.45 4.91 -17.26
N ILE A 4 17.27 3.85 -17.27
CA ILE A 4 17.06 2.65 -16.44
C ILE A 4 17.29 2.94 -14.95
N GLU A 5 18.28 3.75 -14.60
CA GLU A 5 18.54 4.12 -13.20
C GLU A 5 17.41 4.98 -12.64
N THR A 6 16.92 5.94 -13.44
CA THR A 6 15.75 6.76 -13.13
C THR A 6 14.51 5.88 -12.95
N TYR A 7 14.28 4.93 -13.86
CA TYR A 7 13.18 3.97 -13.76
C TYR A 7 13.26 3.13 -12.47
N ILE A 8 14.42 2.57 -12.15
CA ILE A 8 14.62 1.76 -10.92
C ILE A 8 14.41 2.63 -9.67
N HIS A 9 14.90 3.87 -9.69
CA HIS A 9 14.72 4.81 -8.58
C HIS A 9 13.23 5.13 -8.36
N LEU A 10 12.51 5.50 -9.42
CA LEU A 10 11.07 5.78 -9.37
C LEU A 10 10.30 4.54 -8.91
N ARG A 11 10.63 3.37 -9.47
CA ARG A 11 10.02 2.09 -9.11
C ARG A 11 10.19 1.75 -7.63
N ASN A 12 11.34 2.09 -7.03
CA ASN A 12 11.61 1.84 -5.61
C ASN A 12 11.12 2.98 -4.68
N SER A 13 10.53 4.04 -5.25
CA SER A 13 10.03 5.21 -4.52
C SER A 13 8.50 5.25 -4.47
N GLY A 14 7.85 4.08 -4.45
CA GLY A 14 6.40 3.95 -4.62
C GLY A 14 5.60 4.83 -3.67
N ILE A 15 5.94 4.87 -2.38
CA ILE A 15 5.18 5.71 -1.43
C ILE A 15 5.35 7.22 -1.65
N ALA A 16 6.53 7.64 -2.13
CA ALA A 16 6.80 9.04 -2.47
C ALA A 16 6.08 9.44 -3.76
N LEU A 17 6.00 8.54 -4.74
CA LEU A 17 5.17 8.74 -5.92
C LEU A 17 3.70 8.90 -5.53
N VAL A 18 3.21 8.07 -4.62
CA VAL A 18 1.81 8.12 -4.18
C VAL A 18 1.44 9.46 -3.53
N GLU A 19 2.38 10.13 -2.86
CA GLU A 19 2.16 11.45 -2.27
C GLU A 19 1.85 12.55 -3.31
N HIS A 20 2.37 12.40 -4.52
CA HIS A 20 2.24 13.38 -5.60
C HIS A 20 1.15 13.03 -6.63
N ILE A 21 0.41 11.94 -6.40
CA ILE A 21 -0.68 11.53 -7.28
C ILE A 21 -1.83 12.55 -7.19
N PRO A 22 -2.37 13.02 -8.33
CA PRO A 22 -3.61 13.79 -8.36
C PRO A 22 -4.74 13.09 -7.60
N GLY A 23 -5.61 13.88 -6.96
CA GLY A 23 -6.61 13.33 -6.04
C GLY A 23 -7.66 12.44 -6.72
N THR A 24 -7.83 12.54 -8.04
CA THR A 24 -8.90 11.85 -8.76
C THR A 24 -8.40 10.95 -9.91
N PRO A 25 -9.11 9.84 -10.22
CA PRO A 25 -8.80 9.02 -11.40
C PRO A 25 -8.89 9.79 -12.72
N ASP A 26 -9.73 10.83 -12.80
CA ASP A 26 -9.96 11.60 -14.03
C ASP A 26 -8.73 12.45 -14.39
N GLU A 27 -8.11 13.07 -13.39
CA GLU A 27 -6.85 13.80 -13.55
C GLU A 27 -5.71 12.87 -14.00
N LEU A 28 -5.64 11.66 -13.45
CA LEU A 28 -4.66 10.66 -13.86
C LEU A 28 -4.87 10.19 -15.31
N ARG A 29 -6.13 10.00 -15.72
CA ARG A 29 -6.46 9.68 -17.12
C ARG A 29 -6.09 10.81 -18.08
N ALA A 30 -6.26 12.07 -17.67
CA ALA A 30 -5.83 13.22 -18.46
C ALA A 30 -4.30 13.28 -18.65
N LEU A 31 -3.53 12.66 -17.74
CA LEU A 31 -2.08 12.48 -17.85
C LEU A 31 -1.68 11.25 -18.70
N GLY A 32 -2.66 10.52 -19.26
CA GLY A 32 -2.42 9.37 -20.13
C GLY A 32 -2.37 8.01 -19.41
N ALA A 33 -2.71 7.95 -18.10
CA ALA A 33 -2.90 6.66 -17.43
C ALA A 33 -4.15 5.96 -17.97
N ASP A 34 -4.09 4.63 -18.08
CA ASP A 34 -5.29 3.87 -18.37
C ASP A 34 -6.27 3.86 -17.18
N ALA A 35 -7.49 3.37 -17.41
CA ALA A 35 -8.54 3.37 -16.39
C ALA A 35 -8.20 2.52 -15.15
N SER A 36 -7.47 1.41 -15.33
CA SER A 36 -7.07 0.51 -14.24
C SER A 36 -5.98 1.16 -13.40
N ASP A 37 -4.94 1.67 -14.06
CA ASP A 37 -3.82 2.36 -13.40
C ASP A 37 -4.31 3.59 -12.65
N ALA A 38 -5.17 4.41 -13.26
CA ALA A 38 -5.73 5.60 -12.62
C ALA A 38 -6.52 5.25 -11.34
N ALA A 39 -7.32 4.17 -11.38
CA ALA A 39 -8.09 3.73 -10.23
C ALA A 39 -7.20 3.18 -9.10
N GLU A 40 -6.18 2.40 -9.45
CA GLU A 40 -5.21 1.84 -8.48
C GLU A 40 -4.42 2.96 -7.79
N LEU A 41 -3.88 3.90 -8.56
CA LEU A 41 -3.11 5.05 -8.08
C LEU A 41 -3.94 5.96 -7.17
N SER A 42 -5.17 6.31 -7.58
CA SER A 42 -6.08 7.09 -6.76
C SER A 42 -6.45 6.35 -5.47
N HIS A 43 -6.67 5.02 -5.53
CA HIS A 43 -6.94 4.22 -4.34
C HIS A 43 -5.76 4.24 -3.35
N LEU A 44 -4.54 4.05 -3.83
CA LEU A 44 -3.34 4.11 -2.99
C LEU A 44 -3.19 5.50 -2.34
N HIS A 45 -3.40 6.57 -3.10
CA HIS A 45 -3.37 7.94 -2.54
C HIS A 45 -4.40 8.09 -1.42
N GLN A 46 -5.64 7.67 -1.64
CA GLN A 46 -6.69 7.75 -0.64
C GLN A 46 -6.37 6.93 0.63
N VAL A 47 -5.74 5.77 0.50
CA VAL A 47 -5.37 4.93 1.66
C VAL A 47 -4.23 5.56 2.47
N TYR A 48 -3.16 6.00 1.80
CA TYR A 48 -1.93 6.42 2.48
C TYR A 48 -1.90 7.92 2.83
N PHE A 49 -2.63 8.76 2.11
CA PHE A 49 -2.64 10.21 2.30
C PHE A 49 -4.03 10.81 2.52
N GLY A 50 -5.10 10.06 2.18
CA GLY A 50 -6.47 10.48 2.46
C GLY A 50 -6.83 10.50 3.95
N PRO A 51 -7.98 11.12 4.30
CA PRO A 51 -8.43 11.27 5.67
C PRO A 51 -8.73 9.91 6.33
N THR A 52 -8.27 9.72 7.57
CA THR A 52 -8.54 8.51 8.35
C THR A 52 -8.53 8.76 9.85
N ARG A 53 -9.33 7.99 10.61
CA ARG A 53 -9.30 7.99 12.08
C ARG A 53 -8.03 7.31 12.65
N PHE A 54 -7.26 6.60 11.82
CA PHE A 54 -6.06 5.85 12.23
C PHE A 54 -4.76 6.56 11.79
N THR A 55 -4.70 7.88 11.92
CA THR A 55 -3.59 8.73 11.45
C THR A 55 -2.20 8.25 11.91
N GLY A 56 -2.08 7.79 13.16
CA GLY A 56 -0.82 7.23 13.67
C GLY A 56 -0.37 5.95 12.95
N LYS A 57 -1.31 5.08 12.57
CA LYS A 57 -1.01 3.85 11.80
C LYS A 57 -0.74 4.16 10.34
N GLN A 58 -1.45 5.12 9.76
CA GLN A 58 -1.16 5.63 8.42
C GLN A 58 0.25 6.20 8.33
N ARG A 59 0.62 7.09 9.24
CA ARG A 59 1.99 7.64 9.34
C ARG A 59 3.03 6.53 9.45
N LYS A 60 2.83 5.57 10.36
CA LYS A 60 3.74 4.43 10.55
C LYS A 60 3.89 3.59 9.29
N ALA A 61 2.78 3.32 8.58
CA ALA A 61 2.81 2.56 7.34
C ALA A 61 3.58 3.30 6.24
N ARG A 62 3.37 4.63 6.10
CA ARG A 62 4.14 5.46 5.15
C ARG A 62 5.63 5.44 5.45
N THR A 63 6.01 5.72 6.70
CA THR A 63 7.43 5.74 7.12
C THR A 63 8.09 4.38 6.89
N ALA A 64 7.40 3.29 7.22
CA ALA A 64 7.91 1.94 7.00
C ALA A 64 8.07 1.62 5.50
N ALA A 65 7.09 2.01 4.67
CA ALA A 65 7.17 1.80 3.22
C ALA A 65 8.31 2.60 2.58
N LEU A 66 8.58 3.81 3.07
CA LEU A 66 9.71 4.62 2.64
C LEU A 66 11.04 3.95 3.00
N GLN A 67 11.17 3.48 4.25
CA GLN A 67 12.38 2.78 4.73
C GLN A 67 12.65 1.48 3.96
N GLN A 68 11.61 0.72 3.62
CA GLN A 68 11.73 -0.51 2.85
C GLN A 68 11.84 -0.28 1.34
N ARG A 69 11.72 0.96 0.87
CA ARG A 69 11.72 1.32 -0.56
C ARG A 69 10.68 0.53 -1.36
N HIS A 70 9.47 0.46 -0.82
CA HIS A 70 8.38 -0.30 -1.46
C HIS A 70 7.97 0.33 -2.78
N SER A 71 7.90 -0.49 -3.81
CA SER A 71 7.33 -0.13 -5.12
C SER A 71 5.81 -0.02 -5.08
N LEU A 72 5.22 0.63 -6.08
CA LEU A 72 3.76 0.71 -6.25
C LEU A 72 3.12 -0.69 -6.21
N GLY A 73 3.62 -1.62 -7.01
CA GLY A 73 3.12 -3.00 -7.01
C GLY A 73 3.26 -3.72 -5.65
N THR A 74 4.22 -3.32 -4.83
CA THR A 74 4.33 -3.82 -3.45
C THR A 74 3.25 -3.23 -2.54
N LEU A 75 2.95 -1.93 -2.66
CA LEU A 75 1.85 -1.30 -1.93
C LEU A 75 0.50 -1.90 -2.35
N THR A 76 0.26 -2.11 -3.64
CA THR A 76 -0.95 -2.76 -4.17
C THR A 76 -1.10 -4.19 -3.65
N LEU A 77 0.00 -4.93 -3.57
CA LEU A 77 0.01 -6.27 -2.98
C LEU A 77 -0.39 -6.24 -1.49
N ILE A 78 0.12 -5.26 -0.73
CA ILE A 78 -0.27 -5.05 0.67
C ILE A 78 -1.78 -4.79 0.74
N GLU A 79 -2.29 -3.87 -0.08
CA GLU A 79 -3.71 -3.50 -0.07
C GLU A 79 -4.61 -4.68 -0.43
N THR A 80 -4.22 -5.51 -1.41
CA THR A 80 -4.89 -6.77 -1.76
C THR A 80 -5.02 -7.74 -0.58
N TYR A 81 -4.07 -7.77 0.35
CA TYR A 81 -4.19 -8.59 1.56
C TYR A 81 -5.02 -7.92 2.65
N THR A 82 -4.89 -6.61 2.81
CA THR A 82 -5.63 -5.87 3.83
C THR A 82 -7.13 -5.79 3.53
N SER A 83 -7.54 -5.75 2.26
CA SER A 83 -8.94 -5.77 1.83
C SER A 83 -9.68 -7.04 2.26
N LYS A 84 -8.96 -8.13 2.53
CA LYS A 84 -9.52 -9.40 3.04
C LYS A 84 -9.90 -9.33 4.53
N VAL A 85 -9.50 -8.27 5.24
CA VAL A 85 -9.73 -8.10 6.68
C VAL A 85 -10.94 -7.19 6.92
N LYS A 86 -12.04 -7.76 7.44
CA LYS A 86 -13.29 -7.01 7.67
C LYS A 86 -13.20 -5.93 8.75
N LYS A 87 -12.39 -6.15 9.79
CA LYS A 87 -12.27 -5.20 10.90
C LYS A 87 -11.23 -4.14 10.57
N THR A 88 -11.65 -2.88 10.48
CA THR A 88 -10.82 -1.74 10.04
C THR A 88 -9.53 -1.59 10.87
N LEU A 89 -9.62 -1.76 12.19
CA LEU A 89 -8.44 -1.71 13.07
C LEU A 89 -7.43 -2.82 12.74
N ASP A 90 -7.90 -4.05 12.49
CA ASP A 90 -7.04 -5.17 12.16
C ASP A 90 -6.44 -5.02 10.75
N ALA A 91 -7.20 -4.45 9.81
CA ALA A 91 -6.69 -4.11 8.48
C ALA A 91 -5.54 -3.10 8.58
N TRP A 92 -5.67 -2.05 9.41
CA TRP A 92 -4.58 -1.09 9.66
C TRP A 92 -3.39 -1.72 10.37
N ASN A 93 -3.61 -2.62 11.33
CA ASN A 93 -2.54 -3.36 11.99
C ASN A 93 -1.78 -4.25 11.00
N LEU A 94 -2.50 -4.93 10.12
CA LEU A 94 -1.92 -5.74 9.04
C LEU A 94 -1.13 -4.85 8.08
N ARG A 95 -1.71 -3.74 7.61
CA ARG A 95 -1.06 -2.78 6.70
C ARG A 95 0.26 -2.28 7.25
N ALA A 96 0.28 -1.78 8.49
CA ALA A 96 1.50 -1.30 9.14
C ALA A 96 2.54 -2.42 9.30
N LYS A 97 2.13 -3.66 9.57
CA LYS A 97 3.04 -4.80 9.68
C LYS A 97 3.64 -5.18 8.32
N LEU A 98 2.84 -5.21 7.26
CA LEU A 98 3.31 -5.56 5.92
C LEU A 98 4.18 -4.45 5.32
N ALA A 99 3.83 -3.18 5.53
CA ALA A 99 4.67 -2.05 5.14
C ALA A 99 6.06 -2.09 5.80
N ALA A 100 6.17 -2.62 7.03
CA ALA A 100 7.44 -2.82 7.72
C ALA A 100 8.17 -4.14 7.36
N THR A 101 7.62 -4.93 6.43
CA THR A 101 8.19 -6.23 6.01
C THR A 101 8.94 -6.05 4.69
N PRO A 102 10.15 -6.59 4.51
CA PRO A 102 10.84 -6.58 3.22
C PRO A 102 9.99 -7.21 2.12
N ALA A 103 10.01 -6.64 0.91
CA ALA A 103 9.08 -6.98 -0.18
C ALA A 103 8.98 -8.50 -0.45
N HIS A 104 10.10 -9.22 -0.47
CA HIS A 104 10.16 -10.66 -0.73
C HIS A 104 9.47 -11.52 0.36
N ARG A 105 9.26 -10.99 1.58
CA ARG A 105 8.60 -11.70 2.69
C ARG A 105 7.13 -11.33 2.88
N ILE A 106 6.63 -10.30 2.19
CA ILE A 106 5.26 -9.79 2.40
C ILE A 106 4.23 -10.89 2.21
N ARG A 107 4.34 -11.69 1.14
CA ARG A 107 3.40 -12.80 0.89
C ARG A 107 3.36 -13.80 2.04
N GLN A 108 4.52 -14.23 2.53
CA GLN A 108 4.63 -15.18 3.64
C GLN A 108 4.03 -14.61 4.94
N VAL A 109 4.37 -13.36 5.28
CA VAL A 109 3.87 -12.71 6.50
C VAL A 109 2.36 -12.46 6.39
N ALA A 110 1.86 -12.04 5.22
CA ALA A 110 0.45 -11.78 5.01
C ALA A 110 -0.41 -13.05 5.15
N THR A 111 -0.01 -14.17 4.53
CA THR A 111 -0.78 -15.41 4.64
C THR A 111 -0.82 -15.95 6.07
N ALA A 112 0.31 -15.90 6.79
CA ALA A 112 0.38 -16.28 8.20
C ALA A 112 -0.57 -15.43 9.05
N ARG A 113 -0.52 -14.10 8.91
CA ARG A 113 -1.39 -13.19 9.66
C ARG A 113 -2.87 -13.36 9.33
N LEU A 114 -3.22 -13.57 8.06
CA LEU A 114 -4.60 -13.83 7.67
C LEU A 114 -5.13 -15.14 8.27
N LYS A 115 -4.31 -16.18 8.37
CA LYS A 115 -4.68 -17.43 9.03
C LYS A 115 -4.93 -17.23 10.53
N GLU A 116 -4.06 -16.48 11.21
CA GLU A 116 -4.22 -16.12 12.63
C GLU A 116 -5.51 -15.33 12.89
N LEU A 117 -5.79 -14.31 12.07
CA LEU A 117 -7.00 -13.50 12.19
C LEU A 117 -8.27 -14.32 11.96
N LYS A 118 -8.26 -15.23 10.98
CA LYS A 118 -9.38 -16.17 10.76
C LYS A 118 -9.61 -17.07 11.97
N ARG A 119 -8.56 -17.68 12.53
CA ARG A 119 -8.66 -18.56 13.71
C ARG A 119 -9.24 -17.84 14.92
N LYS A 120 -8.78 -16.61 15.20
CA LYS A 120 -9.30 -15.79 16.31
C LYS A 120 -10.78 -15.46 16.18
N ARG A 121 -11.29 -15.34 14.95
CA ARG A 121 -12.71 -15.07 14.69
C ARG A 121 -13.58 -16.30 14.92
N THR A 122 -13.10 -17.49 14.61
CA THR A 122 -13.86 -18.75 14.75
C THR A 122 -13.83 -19.29 16.18
N ALA A 123 -12.85 -18.92 16.99
CA ALA A 123 -12.74 -19.33 18.40
C ALA A 123 -13.61 -18.49 19.36
N LYS A 124 -14.46 -17.62 18.84
CA LYS A 124 -15.37 -16.76 19.59
C LYS A 124 -16.80 -17.13 19.23
#